data_AF-A0A924XFV7-F1
#
_entry.id   AF-A0A924XFV7-F1
#
_cell.length_a   1.000
_cell.length_b   1.000
_cell.length_c   1.000
_cell.angle_alpha   90.00
_cell.angle_beta   90.00
_cell.angle_gamma   90.00
#
_symmetry.space_group_name_H-M   'P 1'
#
loop_
_entity.id
_entity.type
_entity.pdbx_description
1 polymer ?
#
loop_
_entity_poly.entity_id
_entity_poly.type
_entity_poly.pdbx_seq_one_letter_code
_entity_poly.pdbx_strand_id
1 'polypeptide(L)'
;MSESSPKLFTLEQLGRLQEVPTSIDCECPNQLAIVLTNLGGFEDYSARCQSADIADRDIHAMLYRETQKARIIMEAALQKLIVHEKIEV
;
A
#
# COMPACT_ATOMS: atom_id res chain seq x y z
N MET A 1 10.01 -0.90 -19.21
CA MET A 1 9.42 -2.06 -18.52
C MET A 1 9.30 -1.66 -17.07
N SER A 2 8.09 -1.34 -16.60
CA SER A 2 7.90 -0.98 -15.20
C SER A 2 7.97 -2.27 -14.38
N GLU A 3 9.03 -2.44 -13.60
CA GLU A 3 9.15 -3.58 -12.69
C GLU A 3 8.09 -3.44 -11.60
N SER A 4 7.14 -4.38 -11.62
CA SER A 4 6.15 -4.54 -10.57
C SER A 4 6.86 -5.09 -9.33
N SER A 5 7.07 -4.27 -8.30
CA SER A 5 7.52 -4.76 -6.99
C SER A 5 6.38 -5.57 -6.34
N PRO A 6 6.61 -6.81 -5.88
CA PRO A 6 5.58 -7.58 -5.20
C PRO A 6 5.05 -6.83 -3.96
N LYS A 7 3.76 -7.01 -3.66
CA LYS A 7 3.13 -6.48 -2.43
C LYS A 7 3.56 -7.34 -1.25
N LEU A 8 4.04 -6.70 -0.17
CA LEU A 8 4.52 -7.40 1.02
C LEU A 8 3.37 -8.00 1.83
N PHE A 9 2.23 -7.31 1.84
CA PHE A 9 1.02 -7.74 2.53
C PHE A 9 -0.09 -8.02 1.53
N THR A 10 -0.84 -9.10 1.76
CA THR A 10 -2.07 -9.38 1.00
C THR A 10 -3.22 -8.51 1.50
N LEU A 11 -4.26 -8.31 0.68
CA LEU A 11 -5.48 -7.61 1.11
C LEU A 11 -6.14 -8.31 2.32
N GLU A 12 -6.01 -9.64 2.42
CA GLU A 12 -6.51 -10.40 3.57
C GLU A 12 -5.73 -10.06 4.85
N GLN A 13 -4.40 -10.01 4.78
CA GLN A 13 -3.55 -9.61 5.92
C GLN A 13 -3.84 -8.16 6.35
N LEU A 14 -4.01 -7.25 5.38
CA LEU A 14 -4.39 -5.86 5.66
C LEU A 14 -5.82 -5.76 6.24
N GLY A 15 -6.73 -6.64 5.85
CA GLY A 15 -8.07 -6.74 6.44
C GLY A 15 -8.02 -7.18 7.89
N ARG A 16 -7.25 -8.23 8.20
CA ARG A 16 -7.06 -8.71 9.59
C ARG A 16 -6.47 -7.62 10.48
N LEU A 17 -5.49 -6.85 9.98
CA LEU A 17 -4.89 -5.73 10.73
C LEU A 17 -5.88 -4.63 11.10
N GLN A 18 -6.94 -4.45 10.30
CA GLN A 18 -8.01 -3.48 10.58
C GLN A 18 -8.98 -3.94 11.67
N GLU A 19 -8.94 -5.23 12.02
CA GLU A 19 -9.80 -5.84 13.03
C GLU A 19 -9.04 -6.10 14.35
N VAL A 20 -7.72 -5.90 14.39
CA VAL A 20 -6.92 -6.09 15.60
C VAL A 20 -7.36 -5.08 16.65
N PRO A 21 -7.88 -5.54 17.81
CA PRO A 21 -8.15 -4.65 18.93
C PRO A 21 -6.81 -4.10 19.40
N THR A 22 -6.57 -2.82 19.18
CA THR A 22 -5.34 -2.20 19.67
C THR A 22 -5.45 -2.12 21.18
N SER A 23 -4.61 -2.85 21.91
CA SER A 23 -4.42 -2.72 23.35
C SER A 23 -3.74 -1.41 23.75
N ILE A 24 -3.56 -0.51 22.77
CA ILE A 24 -2.71 0.68 22.78
C ILE A 24 -3.60 1.84 22.35
N ASP A 25 -3.44 3.00 22.99
CA ASP A 25 -4.15 4.23 22.65
C ASP A 25 -3.92 4.69 21.18
N CYS A 26 -2.92 4.12 20.47
CA CYS A 26 -2.71 4.40 19.05
C CYS A 26 -3.39 3.35 18.16
N GLU A 27 -4.21 3.83 17.22
CA GLU A 27 -4.76 3.05 16.11
C GLU A 27 -3.75 2.84 14.94
N CYS A 28 -2.45 3.01 15.20
CA CYS A 28 -1.39 3.01 14.21
C CYS A 28 -1.43 1.78 13.24
N PRO A 29 -1.63 0.53 13.70
CA PRO A 29 -1.71 -0.64 12.82
C PRO A 29 -2.91 -0.58 11.87
N ASN A 30 -4.09 -0.24 12.39
CA ASN A 30 -5.32 -0.10 11.63
C ASN A 30 -5.18 0.97 10.53
N GLN A 31 -4.67 2.15 10.92
CA GLN A 31 -4.51 3.28 9.99
C GLN A 31 -3.48 2.98 8.89
N LEU A 32 -2.36 2.32 9.21
CA LEU A 32 -1.39 1.89 8.20
C LEU A 32 -1.97 0.86 7.23
N ALA A 33 -2.79 -0.07 7.71
CA ALA A 33 -3.46 -1.05 6.86
C ALA A 33 -4.45 -0.40 5.87
N ILE A 34 -5.18 0.63 6.30
CA ILE A 34 -6.05 1.44 5.44
C ILE A 34 -5.23 2.18 4.37
N VAL A 35 -4.13 2.84 4.78
CA VAL A 35 -3.24 3.55 3.84
C VAL A 35 -2.69 2.61 2.78
N LEU A 36 -2.22 1.42 3.17
CA LEU A 36 -1.69 0.42 2.24
C LEU A 36 -2.75 -0.15 1.30
N THR A 37 -3.97 -0.36 1.80
CA THR A 37 -5.11 -0.79 0.97
C THR A 37 -5.40 0.24 -0.12
N ASN A 38 -5.42 1.53 0.24
CA ASN A 38 -5.65 2.63 -0.70
C ASN A 38 -4.50 2.79 -1.70
N LEU A 39 -3.25 2.73 -1.25
CA LEU A 39 -2.07 2.80 -2.12
C LEU A 39 -2.05 1.63 -3.10
N GLY A 40 -2.29 0.40 -2.64
CA GLY A 40 -2.35 -0.78 -3.49
C GLY A 40 -3.47 -0.69 -4.53
N GLY A 41 -4.66 -0.24 -4.11
CA GLY A 41 -5.80 -0.03 -5.01
C GLY A 41 -5.52 1.04 -6.06
N PHE A 42 -4.90 2.16 -5.68
CA PHE A 42 -4.54 3.23 -6.61
C PHE A 42 -3.39 2.85 -7.54
N GLU A 43 -2.42 2.05 -7.08
CA GLU A 43 -1.36 1.47 -7.91
C GLU A 43 -1.97 0.57 -9.00
N ASP A 44 -2.88 -0.34 -8.62
CA ASP A 44 -3.54 -1.26 -9.55
C ASP A 44 -4.50 -0.53 -10.52
N TYR A 45 -5.13 0.55 -10.07
CA TYR A 45 -5.91 1.44 -10.93
C TYR A 45 -5.01 2.15 -11.94
N SER A 46 -3.94 2.80 -11.47
CA SER A 46 -3.01 3.57 -12.30
C SER A 46 -2.27 2.71 -13.32
N ALA A 47 -1.98 1.45 -13.00
CA ALA A 47 -1.40 0.47 -13.92
C ALA A 47 -2.32 0.11 -15.10
N ARG A 48 -3.63 0.28 -14.93
CA ARG A 48 -4.65 -0.04 -15.95
C ARG A 48 -5.13 1.18 -16.74
N CYS A 49 -4.65 2.38 -16.40
CA CYS A 49 -5.02 3.60 -17.11
C CYS A 49 -4.54 3.55 -18.56
N GLN A 50 -5.47 3.64 -19.50
CA GLN A 50 -5.20 3.78 -20.93
C GLN A 50 -5.56 5.20 -21.35
N SER A 51 -4.61 5.94 -21.91
CA SER A 51 -4.88 7.23 -22.58
C SER A 51 -4.27 7.22 -23.98
N ALA A 52 -4.96 7.85 -24.93
CA ALA A 52 -4.48 8.04 -26.29
C ALA A 52 -3.51 9.22 -26.40
N ASP A 53 -3.53 10.15 -25.44
CA ASP A 53 -2.60 11.27 -25.36
C ASP A 53 -1.30 10.84 -24.67
N ILE A 54 -0.16 11.16 -25.30
CA ILE A 54 1.17 10.86 -24.77
C ILE A 54 1.43 11.62 -23.46
N ALA A 55 0.99 12.87 -23.36
CA ALA A 55 1.20 13.68 -22.15
C ALA A 55 0.45 13.08 -20.94
N ASP A 56 -0.79 12.64 -21.14
CA ASP A 56 -1.56 11.96 -20.11
C ASP A 56 -0.93 10.62 -19.71
N ARG A 57 -0.41 9.85 -20.68
CA ARG A 57 0.27 8.59 -20.40
C ARG A 57 1.49 8.80 -19.51
N ASP A 58 2.25 9.85 -19.72
CA ASP A 58 3.44 10.16 -18.92
C ASP A 58 3.07 10.50 -17.48
N ILE A 59 2.01 11.29 -17.27
CA ILE A 59 1.48 11.60 -15.94
C ILE A 59 0.98 10.33 -15.25
N HIS A 60 0.22 9.47 -15.95
CA HIS A 60 -0.28 8.23 -15.37
C HIS A 60 0.84 7.24 -15.02
N ALA A 61 1.86 7.13 -15.88
CA ALA A 61 3.04 6.32 -15.59
C ALA A 61 3.82 6.86 -14.38
N MET A 62 3.88 8.19 -14.23
CA MET A 62 4.45 8.82 -13.03
C MET A 62 3.61 8.48 -11.79
N LEU A 63 2.29 8.64 -11.82
CA LEU A 63 1.40 8.31 -10.70
C LEU A 63 1.55 6.85 -10.25
N TYR A 64 1.62 5.91 -11.19
CA TYR A 64 1.90 4.51 -10.90
C TYR A 64 3.22 4.33 -10.14
N ARG A 65 4.32 4.91 -10.67
CA ARG A 65 5.66 4.79 -10.08
C ARG A 65 5.74 5.41 -8.68
N GLU A 66 5.18 6.59 -8.49
CA GLU A 66 5.23 7.27 -7.19
C GLU A 66 4.33 6.58 -6.16
N THR A 67 3.19 6.04 -6.58
CA THR A 67 2.32 5.25 -5.69
C THR A 67 3.01 3.96 -5.26
N GLN A 68 3.69 3.27 -6.18
CA GLN A 68 4.46 2.07 -5.87
C GLN A 68 5.58 2.36 -4.84
N LYS A 69 6.33 3.45 -5.01
CA LYS A 69 7.35 3.87 -4.03
C LYS A 69 6.74 4.15 -2.65
N ALA A 70 5.62 4.90 -2.61
CA ALA A 70 4.93 5.20 -1.37
C ALA A 70 4.45 3.92 -0.67
N ARG A 71 3.88 2.96 -1.42
CA ARG A 71 3.49 1.65 -0.89
C ARG A 71 4.67 0.95 -0.24
N ILE A 72 5.79 0.81 -0.94
CA ILE A 72 6.98 0.10 -0.43
C ILE A 72 7.48 0.72 0.88
N ILE A 73 7.51 2.05 0.97
CA ILE A 73 7.91 2.77 2.19
C ILE A 73 6.96 2.44 3.35
N MET A 74 5.65 2.46 3.09
CA MET A 74 4.64 2.20 4.11
C MET A 74 4.58 0.72 4.51
N GLU A 75 4.81 -0.22 3.58
CA GLU A 75 4.90 -1.65 3.87
C GLU A 75 6.09 -1.93 4.81
N ALA A 76 7.24 -1.32 4.55
CA ALA A 76 8.41 -1.43 5.43
C ALA A 76 8.14 -0.84 6.82
N ALA A 77 7.39 0.26 6.91
CA ALA A 77 6.99 0.85 8.19
C ALA A 77 6.02 -0.05 8.97
N LEU A 78 5.00 -0.59 8.31
CA LEU A 78 4.04 -1.52 8.91
C LEU A 78 4.73 -2.80 9.38
N GLN A 79 5.66 -3.35 8.60
CA GLN A 79 6.43 -4.54 9.00
C GLN A 79 7.21 -4.31 10.31
N LYS A 80 7.81 -3.13 10.48
CA LYS A 80 8.50 -2.75 11.73
C LYS A 80 7.51 -2.63 12.90
N LEU A 81 6.34 -2.03 12.67
CA LEU A 81 5.31 -1.88 13.68
C LEU A 81 4.78 -3.25 14.15
N ILE A 82 4.46 -4.15 13.22
CA ILE A 82 3.97 -5.50 13.52
C ILE A 82 4.98 -6.28 14.38
N VAL A 83 6.28 -6.19 14.06
CA VAL A 83 7.34 -6.83 14.84
C VAL A 83 7.47 -6.21 16.23
N HIS A 84 7.35 -4.89 16.35
CA HIS A 84 7.43 -4.18 17.63
C HIS A 84 6.27 -4.56 18.56
N GLU A 85 5.05 -4.57 18.03
CA GLU A 85 3.82 -4.84 18.77
C GLU A 85 3.49 -6.34 18.90
N LYS A 86 4.28 -7.20 18.26
CA LYS A 86 4.09 -8.66 18.22
C LYS A 86 2.71 -9.07 17.69
N ILE A 87 2.25 -8.38 16.65
CA ILE A 87 0.98 -8.68 15.96
C ILE A 87 1.20 -9.85 15.00
N GLU A 88 0.26 -10.79 14.93
CA GLU A 88 0.24 -11.87 13.93
C GLU A 88 -0.72 -11.53 12.79
N VAL A 89 -0.30 -11.76 11.53
CA VAL A 89 -1.00 -11.36 10.30
C VAL A 89 -1.13 -12.45 9.24
#